data_AF-A0A2S4PX90-F1
#
_entry.id   AF-A0A2S4PX90-F1
#
_cell.length_a   1.000
_cell.length_b   1.000
_cell.length_c   1.000
_cell.angle_alpha   90.00
_cell.angle_beta   90.00
_cell.angle_gamma   90.00
#
_symmetry.space_group_name_H-M   'P 1'
#
loop_
_entity.id
_entity.type
_entity.pdbx_description
1 polymer ?
#
loop_
_entity_poly.entity_id
_entity_poly.type
_entity_poly.pdbx_seq_one_letter_code
_entity_poly.pdbx_strand_id
1 'polypeptide(L)'
;MPSPELVFTTIHCHSADNQKSAIPRSRFCIFRGMWGELSVHRQNPAELNESVYQSELLTITTDMRMWKVPDIFASGLGNGRVDMSGGGGPVEAVFWIKETATQWRFSGEAFVVGNDIDDDSSNGAKLVKKLVGERMRVVNADGEEKWSWSRELTAHFGNLSPHMRGTFKNPPPGVPISTSFDNPELKLGQSVHDLHDEVARKNFRVIIIKPEKVEKLDLFSPSEMRRRWLYTYTGNKNNAHPDFWSEEECWP
;
A
#
# COMPACT_ATOMS: atom_id res chain seq x y z
N MET A 1 -17.92 -2.46 8.53
CA MET A 1 -16.94 -1.73 9.37
C MET A 1 -17.08 -0.23 9.14
N PRO A 2 -17.22 0.58 10.22
CA PRO A 2 -17.37 2.04 10.12
C PRO A 2 -16.10 2.75 9.59
N SER A 3 -14.92 2.13 9.72
CA SER A 3 -13.65 2.58 9.13
C SER A 3 -12.83 1.34 8.74
N PRO A 4 -12.30 1.25 7.51
CA PRO A 4 -11.55 0.06 7.06
C PRO A 4 -10.10 0.13 7.55
N GLU A 5 -9.91 0.08 8.87
CA GLU A 5 -8.60 0.13 9.54
C GLU A 5 -7.90 -1.23 9.49
N LEU A 6 -6.58 -1.19 9.34
CA LEU A 6 -5.70 -2.35 9.46
C LEU A 6 -4.47 -2.00 10.32
N VAL A 7 -3.91 -3.00 10.98
CA VAL A 7 -2.56 -2.90 11.55
C VAL A 7 -1.56 -3.24 10.47
N PHE A 8 -0.65 -2.32 10.16
CA PHE A 8 0.40 -2.52 9.16
C PHE A 8 1.75 -2.71 9.83
N THR A 9 2.40 -3.84 9.62
CA THR A 9 3.69 -4.17 10.21
C THR A 9 4.79 -4.13 9.15
N THR A 10 5.91 -3.49 9.50
CA THR A 10 7.15 -3.44 8.70
C THR A 10 8.32 -3.90 9.54
N ILE A 11 9.43 -4.28 8.90
CA ILE A 11 10.69 -4.63 9.58
C ILE A 11 11.66 -3.45 9.49
N HIS A 12 12.08 -2.94 10.64
CA HIS A 12 13.17 -1.99 10.72
C HIS A 12 14.50 -2.73 10.83
N CYS A 13 15.31 -2.65 9.78
CA CYS A 13 16.67 -3.18 9.78
C CYS A 13 17.63 -2.12 10.29
N HIS A 14 18.28 -2.38 11.42
CA HIS A 14 19.34 -1.54 11.96
C HIS A 14 20.69 -2.26 11.80
N SER A 15 21.67 -1.56 11.24
CA SER A 15 23.05 -2.03 11.13
C SER A 15 23.95 -1.12 11.97
N ALA A 16 24.27 -1.55 13.18
CA ALA A 16 25.36 -0.99 13.97
C ALA A 16 26.31 -2.10 14.38
N ASP A 17 27.61 -1.80 14.37
CA ASP A 17 28.69 -2.65 14.91
C ASP A 17 28.61 -4.14 14.53
N ASN A 18 28.53 -4.43 13.22
CA ASN A 18 28.49 -5.80 12.66
C ASN A 18 27.33 -6.71 13.13
N GLN A 19 26.35 -6.19 13.89
CA GLN A 19 25.09 -6.88 14.16
C GLN A 19 23.95 -6.27 13.36
N LYS A 20 23.29 -7.09 12.54
CA LYS A 20 22.01 -6.75 11.92
C LYS A 20 20.91 -7.11 12.91
N SER A 21 20.23 -6.11 13.46
CA SER A 21 19.01 -6.33 14.23
C SER A 21 17.79 -5.99 13.37
N ALA A 22 16.77 -6.84 13.45
CA ALA A 22 15.48 -6.66 12.79
C ALA A 22 14.44 -6.38 13.87
N ILE A 23 13.88 -5.17 13.88
CA ILE A 23 12.89 -4.74 14.87
C ILE A 23 11.54 -4.56 14.17
N PRO A 24 10.50 -5.32 14.52
CA PRO A 24 9.17 -5.11 13.95
C PRO A 24 8.60 -3.77 14.42
N ARG A 25 7.92 -3.06 13.52
CA ARG A 25 7.17 -1.84 13.83
C ARG A 25 5.76 -1.96 13.28
N SER A 26 4.77 -1.63 14.10
CA SER A 26 3.36 -1.70 13.73
C SER A 26 2.65 -0.36 13.96
N ARG A 27 1.63 -0.08 13.16
CA ARG A 27 0.78 1.11 13.27
C ARG A 27 -0.56 0.88 12.58
N PHE A 28 -1.58 1.63 12.95
CA PHE A 28 -2.84 1.64 12.20
C PHE A 28 -2.70 2.41 10.88
N CYS A 29 -3.30 1.86 9.84
CA CYS A 29 -3.43 2.44 8.51
C CYS A 29 -4.88 2.27 8.02
N ILE A 30 -5.27 3.03 7.00
CA ILE A 30 -6.59 2.90 6.37
C ILE A 30 -6.43 2.17 5.04
N PHE A 31 -7.15 1.07 4.86
CA PHE A 31 -7.31 0.39 3.58
C PHE A 31 -8.01 1.31 2.57
N ARG A 32 -7.45 1.44 1.38
CA ARG A 32 -7.91 2.37 0.33
C ARG A 32 -8.43 1.66 -0.93
N GLY A 33 -8.74 0.37 -0.83
CA GLY A 33 -9.18 -0.46 -1.96
C GLY A 33 -8.05 -1.31 -2.53
N MET A 34 -8.37 -2.06 -3.58
CA MET A 34 -7.37 -2.80 -4.34
C MET A 34 -6.78 -1.93 -5.44
N TRP A 35 -5.50 -2.15 -5.78
CA TRP A 35 -4.82 -1.40 -6.84
C TRP A 35 -5.47 -1.69 -8.20
N GLY A 36 -5.83 -0.65 -8.94
CA GLY A 36 -6.56 -0.75 -10.21
C GLY A 36 -8.09 -0.86 -10.04
N GLU A 37 -8.58 -0.96 -8.80
CA GLU A 37 -10.00 -1.11 -8.47
C GLU A 37 -10.42 -0.10 -7.39
N LEU A 38 -9.90 1.13 -7.47
CA LEU A 38 -10.21 2.18 -6.51
C LEU A 38 -11.72 2.39 -6.39
N SER A 39 -12.27 2.19 -5.18
CA SER A 39 -13.64 2.57 -4.86
C SER A 39 -13.74 4.09 -4.77
N VAL A 40 -14.19 4.71 -5.87
CA VAL A 40 -14.16 6.16 -6.03
C VAL A 40 -15.22 6.85 -5.18
N HIS A 41 -14.78 7.82 -4.39
CA HIS A 41 -15.65 8.74 -3.68
C HIS A 41 -16.32 9.69 -4.68
N ARG A 42 -17.62 9.96 -4.50
CA ARG A 42 -18.42 10.78 -5.43
C ARG A 42 -17.81 12.16 -5.76
N GLN A 43 -17.02 12.71 -4.83
CA GLN A 43 -16.40 14.03 -4.96
C GLN A 43 -14.91 13.97 -5.37
N ASN A 44 -14.41 12.82 -5.82
CA ASN A 44 -13.05 12.72 -6.33
C ASN A 44 -12.94 13.55 -7.63
N PRO A 45 -12.10 14.60 -7.68
CA PRO A 45 -12.02 15.47 -8.84
C PRO A 45 -11.02 14.96 -9.90
N ALA A 46 -10.36 13.81 -9.67
CA ALA A 46 -9.37 13.26 -10.58
C ALA A 46 -10.02 12.63 -11.82
N GLU A 47 -9.33 12.72 -12.95
CA GLU A 47 -9.58 11.83 -14.08
C GLU A 47 -9.28 10.38 -13.64
N LEU A 48 -10.19 9.46 -13.93
CA LEU A 48 -10.12 8.08 -13.48
C LEU A 48 -9.67 7.17 -14.63
N ASN A 49 -8.95 6.11 -14.30
CA ASN A 49 -8.74 5.03 -15.25
C ASN A 49 -10.07 4.31 -15.54
N GLU A 50 -10.19 3.79 -16.76
CA GLU A 50 -11.21 2.78 -17.05
C GLU A 50 -10.92 1.51 -16.22
N SER A 51 -11.96 0.72 -15.93
CA SER A 51 -11.84 -0.55 -15.21
C SER A 51 -11.22 -1.63 -16.09
N VAL A 52 -9.90 -1.55 -16.25
CA VAL A 52 -9.08 -2.43 -17.12
C VAL A 52 -8.53 -3.62 -16.36
N TYR A 53 -8.09 -3.38 -15.12
CA TYR A 53 -7.39 -4.37 -14.30
C TYR A 53 -8.16 -4.67 -13.02
N GLN A 54 -8.06 -5.91 -12.56
CA GLN A 54 -8.42 -6.33 -11.20
C GLN A 54 -7.23 -6.95 -10.50
N SER A 55 -7.13 -6.80 -9.19
CA SER A 55 -5.99 -7.33 -8.42
C SER A 55 -6.34 -7.65 -6.98
N GLU A 56 -5.55 -8.55 -6.38
CA GLU A 56 -5.63 -8.88 -4.95
C GLU A 56 -4.73 -7.96 -4.10
N LEU A 57 -4.39 -6.77 -4.60
CA LEU A 57 -3.29 -5.95 -4.09
C LEU A 57 -3.82 -4.80 -3.24
N LEU A 58 -3.70 -4.93 -1.92
CA LEU A 58 -4.26 -3.97 -0.98
C LEU A 58 -3.50 -2.64 -1.05
N THR A 59 -4.20 -1.52 -0.99
CA THR A 59 -3.59 -0.20 -1.02
C THR A 59 -3.78 0.55 0.30
N ILE A 60 -2.77 1.31 0.69
CA ILE A 60 -2.85 2.35 1.73
C ILE A 60 -2.16 3.63 1.23
N THR A 61 -2.56 4.79 1.74
CA THR A 61 -1.87 6.07 1.45
C THR A 61 -0.97 6.46 2.60
N THR A 62 0.22 7.00 2.32
CA THR A 62 1.17 7.43 3.35
C THR A 62 1.94 8.67 2.92
N ASP A 63 2.52 9.36 3.89
CA ASP A 63 3.56 10.35 3.64
C ASP A 63 4.92 9.65 3.50
N MET A 64 5.72 10.03 2.49
CA MET A 64 7.03 9.45 2.19
C MET A 64 8.01 9.54 3.37
N ARG A 65 7.82 10.52 4.27
CA ARG A 65 8.71 10.82 5.41
C ARG A 65 8.42 9.92 6.61
N MET A 66 7.36 9.11 6.58
CA MET A 66 7.03 8.20 7.68
C MET A 66 7.93 6.96 7.65
N TRP A 67 8.37 6.50 8.82
CA TRP A 67 9.27 5.34 9.01
C TRP A 67 8.91 4.05 8.27
N LYS A 68 7.63 3.80 8.00
CA LYS A 68 7.22 2.62 7.22
C LYS A 68 7.80 2.61 5.80
N VAL A 69 8.05 3.78 5.22
CA VAL A 69 8.58 3.92 3.86
C VAL A 69 10.05 3.47 3.83
N PRO A 70 11.00 4.06 4.58
CA PRO A 70 12.37 3.56 4.60
C PRO A 70 12.47 2.11 5.07
N ASP A 71 11.61 1.62 5.97
CA ASP A 71 11.59 0.20 6.36
C ASP A 71 11.31 -0.71 5.14
N ILE A 72 10.35 -0.35 4.27
CA ILE A 72 10.01 -1.11 3.04
C ILE A 72 11.18 -1.12 2.05
N PHE A 73 11.93 -0.01 1.94
CA PHE A 73 13.10 0.05 1.05
C PHE A 73 14.30 -0.71 1.62
N ALA A 74 14.63 -0.51 2.90
CA ALA A 74 15.82 -1.08 3.53
C ALA A 74 15.79 -2.61 3.64
N SER A 75 14.60 -3.20 3.64
CA SER A 75 14.39 -4.65 3.72
C SER A 75 14.00 -5.30 2.39
N GLY A 76 13.92 -4.51 1.30
CA GLY A 76 13.43 -4.96 0.00
C GLY A 76 14.51 -5.33 -1.01
N LEU A 77 14.06 -5.79 -2.18
CA LEU A 77 14.90 -6.23 -3.30
C LEU A 77 15.60 -5.08 -4.03
N GLY A 78 15.07 -3.85 -3.94
CA GLY A 78 15.61 -2.67 -4.60
C GLY A 78 16.28 -1.70 -3.63
N ASN A 79 17.58 -1.43 -3.82
CA ASN A 79 18.29 -0.30 -3.21
C ASN A 79 17.87 1.05 -3.85
N GLY A 80 16.57 1.31 -3.85
CA GLY A 80 15.98 2.53 -4.39
C GLY A 80 16.13 3.71 -3.44
N ARG A 81 16.04 4.92 -3.96
CA ARG A 81 15.92 6.11 -3.12
C ARG A 81 14.52 6.15 -2.50
N VAL A 82 14.44 6.43 -1.20
CA VAL A 82 13.18 6.45 -0.42
C VAL A 82 12.19 7.52 -0.93
N ASP A 83 12.67 8.51 -1.68
CA ASP A 83 11.85 9.55 -2.29
C ASP A 83 11.23 9.16 -3.65
N MET A 84 11.56 7.99 -4.17
CA MET A 84 11.09 7.47 -5.46
C MET A 84 10.14 6.27 -5.29
N SER A 85 9.66 5.71 -6.40
CA SER A 85 8.93 4.45 -6.44
C SER A 85 9.89 3.27 -6.20
N GLY A 86 9.41 2.17 -5.64
CA GLY A 86 10.24 0.98 -5.39
C GLY A 86 9.82 0.19 -4.15
N GLY A 87 10.79 -0.40 -3.45
CA GLY A 87 10.56 -1.19 -2.24
C GLY A 87 10.74 -2.70 -2.45
N GLY A 88 9.75 -3.47 -2.02
CA GLY A 88 9.78 -4.94 -1.99
C GLY A 88 10.11 -5.52 -0.62
N GLY A 89 10.08 -4.72 0.45
CA GLY A 89 10.32 -5.21 1.81
C GLY A 89 9.15 -6.05 2.34
N PRO A 90 9.40 -7.03 3.23
CA PRO A 90 8.37 -7.87 3.83
C PRO A 90 7.47 -7.08 4.77
N VAL A 91 6.16 -7.35 4.69
CA VAL A 91 5.12 -6.72 5.49
C VAL A 91 4.05 -7.70 5.91
N GLU A 92 3.28 -7.32 6.93
CA GLU A 92 2.01 -7.97 7.27
C GLU A 92 0.93 -6.91 7.52
N ALA A 93 -0.23 -7.07 6.91
CA ALA A 93 -1.43 -6.28 7.21
C ALA A 93 -2.48 -7.14 7.91
N VAL A 94 -3.00 -6.66 9.04
CA VAL A 94 -3.97 -7.39 9.85
C VAL A 94 -5.27 -6.61 9.98
N PHE A 95 -6.37 -7.24 9.61
CA PHE A 95 -7.73 -6.77 9.86
C PHE A 95 -8.33 -7.57 11.02
N TRP A 96 -9.00 -6.87 11.93
CA TRP A 96 -9.84 -7.49 12.94
C TRP A 96 -11.27 -6.99 12.79
N ILE A 97 -12.17 -7.88 12.37
CA ILE A 97 -13.58 -7.59 12.16
C ILE A 97 -14.33 -8.04 13.41
N LYS A 98 -14.61 -7.07 14.31
CA LYS A 98 -15.24 -7.35 15.61
C LYS A 98 -16.61 -7.99 15.46
N GLU A 99 -17.39 -7.54 14.49
CA GLU A 99 -18.77 -7.96 14.25
C GLU A 99 -18.87 -9.45 13.91
N THR A 100 -17.86 -10.00 13.25
CA THR A 100 -17.80 -11.42 12.87
C THR A 100 -16.69 -12.17 13.59
N ALA A 101 -16.07 -11.58 14.62
CA ALA A 101 -14.90 -12.11 15.32
C ALA A 101 -13.86 -12.76 14.38
N THR A 102 -13.64 -12.14 13.21
CA THR A 102 -12.79 -12.69 12.15
C THR A 102 -11.52 -11.87 12.04
N GLN A 103 -10.37 -12.55 12.03
CA GLN A 103 -9.09 -11.93 11.72
C GLN A 103 -8.66 -12.32 10.31
N TRP A 104 -8.16 -11.34 9.56
CA TRP A 104 -7.46 -11.57 8.30
C TRP A 104 -6.04 -11.06 8.40
N ARG A 105 -5.05 -11.86 8.02
CA ARG A 105 -3.63 -11.46 7.97
C ARG A 105 -3.12 -11.65 6.55
N PHE A 106 -2.56 -10.59 5.99
CA PHE A 106 -2.01 -10.56 4.64
C PHE A 106 -0.51 -10.38 4.75
N SER A 107 0.25 -11.43 4.48
CA SER A 107 1.72 -11.43 4.56
C SER A 107 2.32 -11.49 3.15
N GLY A 108 3.33 -10.68 2.89
CA GLY A 108 3.97 -10.60 1.57
C GLY A 108 4.92 -9.42 1.48
N GLU A 109 5.00 -8.82 0.30
CA GLU A 109 5.88 -7.69 0.01
C GLU A 109 5.08 -6.39 -0.13
N ALA A 110 5.71 -5.24 0.11
CA ALA A 110 5.10 -3.94 -0.16
C ALA A 110 5.92 -3.11 -1.15
N PHE A 111 5.22 -2.39 -2.02
CA PHE A 111 5.79 -1.48 -3.02
C PHE A 111 5.25 -0.08 -2.81
N VAL A 112 6.13 0.91 -2.94
CA VAL A 112 5.80 2.33 -2.82
C VAL A 112 5.69 2.92 -4.22
N VAL A 113 4.58 3.62 -4.49
CA VAL A 113 4.32 4.36 -5.72
C VAL A 113 4.44 5.86 -5.44
N GLY A 114 5.36 6.51 -6.17
CA GLY A 114 5.62 7.94 -6.13
C GLY A 114 5.39 8.62 -7.47
N ASN A 115 5.70 9.92 -7.55
CA ASN A 115 5.47 10.72 -8.76
C ASN A 115 6.35 10.32 -9.95
N ASP A 116 7.42 9.57 -9.70
CA ASP A 116 8.32 9.01 -10.71
C ASP A 116 7.78 7.73 -11.35
N ILE A 117 6.55 7.28 -11.04
CA ILE A 117 6.05 5.99 -11.53
C ILE A 117 6.03 5.87 -13.06
N ASP A 118 5.90 6.98 -13.78
CA ASP A 118 5.98 7.06 -15.24
C ASP A 118 7.32 7.57 -15.77
N ASP A 119 8.34 7.68 -14.92
CA ASP A 119 9.71 7.96 -15.34
C ASP A 119 10.40 6.67 -15.80
N ASP A 120 10.57 6.53 -17.11
CA ASP A 120 11.26 5.39 -17.73
C ASP A 120 12.76 5.30 -17.39
N SER A 121 13.35 6.31 -16.75
CA SER A 121 14.71 6.23 -16.20
C SER A 121 14.73 5.67 -14.77
N SER A 122 13.60 5.65 -14.06
CA SER A 122 13.49 5.15 -12.69
C SER A 122 13.48 3.61 -12.66
N ASN A 123 14.59 3.03 -12.21
CA ASN A 123 14.67 1.58 -11.95
C ASN A 123 13.64 1.12 -10.92
N GLY A 124 13.33 1.97 -9.95
CA GLY A 124 12.32 1.69 -8.94
C GLY A 124 10.91 1.63 -9.54
N ALA A 125 10.55 2.59 -10.39
CA ALA A 125 9.28 2.57 -11.12
C ALA A 125 9.14 1.33 -12.01
N LYS A 126 10.20 0.95 -12.75
CA LYS A 126 10.22 -0.29 -13.55
C LYS A 126 10.01 -1.54 -12.70
N LEU A 127 10.66 -1.61 -11.54
CA LEU A 127 10.51 -2.73 -10.61
C LEU A 127 9.06 -2.84 -10.12
N VAL A 128 8.46 -1.71 -9.69
CA VAL A 128 7.06 -1.69 -9.26
C VAL A 128 6.13 -2.12 -10.39
N LYS A 129 6.22 -1.50 -11.56
CA LYS A 129 5.40 -1.82 -12.74
C LYS A 129 5.48 -3.31 -13.09
N LYS A 130 6.67 -3.89 -13.04
CA LYS A 130 6.88 -5.33 -13.27
C LYS A 130 6.20 -6.19 -12.20
N LEU A 131 6.60 -6.05 -10.94
CA LEU A 131 6.18 -6.98 -9.88
C LEU A 131 4.71 -6.83 -9.46
N VAL A 132 4.17 -5.61 -9.56
CA VAL A 132 2.75 -5.34 -9.32
C VAL A 132 1.94 -5.72 -10.57
N GLY A 133 2.42 -5.39 -11.77
CA GLY A 133 1.76 -5.73 -13.03
C GLY A 133 1.59 -7.25 -13.24
N GLU A 134 2.56 -8.06 -12.80
CA GLU A 134 2.46 -9.53 -12.77
C GLU A 134 1.25 -10.06 -11.96
N ARG A 135 0.65 -9.22 -11.11
CA ARG A 135 -0.50 -9.56 -10.24
C ARG A 135 -1.77 -8.78 -10.61
N MET A 136 -1.75 -8.05 -11.72
CA MET A 136 -2.91 -7.32 -12.26
C MET A 136 -3.52 -8.14 -13.39
N ARG A 137 -4.76 -8.59 -13.20
CA ARG A 137 -5.49 -9.36 -14.21
C ARG A 137 -6.25 -8.42 -15.13
N VAL A 138 -6.08 -8.59 -16.44
CA VAL A 138 -6.86 -7.87 -17.44
C VAL A 138 -8.31 -8.36 -17.41
N VAL A 139 -9.24 -7.43 -17.25
CA VAL A 139 -10.69 -7.68 -17.34
C VAL A 139 -11.36 -6.92 -18.48
N ASN A 140 -10.68 -5.92 -19.03
CA ASN A 140 -11.09 -5.20 -20.24
C ASN A 140 -9.86 -4.89 -21.10
N ALA A 141 -9.60 -5.76 -22.08
CA ALA A 141 -8.41 -5.69 -22.94
C ALA A 141 -8.37 -4.41 -23.80
N ASP A 142 -9.53 -3.90 -24.23
CA ASP A 142 -9.61 -2.72 -25.12
C ASP A 142 -9.15 -1.42 -24.43
N GLY A 143 -9.11 -1.40 -23.10
CA GLY A 143 -8.69 -0.24 -22.32
C GLY A 143 -7.22 -0.26 -21.89
N GLU A 144 -6.48 -1.35 -22.13
CA GLU A 144 -5.09 -1.51 -21.64
C GLU A 144 -4.17 -0.39 -22.06
N GLU A 145 -4.20 0.02 -23.33
CA GLU A 145 -3.35 1.10 -23.85
C GLU A 145 -3.66 2.47 -23.23
N LYS A 146 -4.86 2.65 -22.67
CA LYS A 146 -5.31 3.91 -22.06
C LYS A 146 -5.06 3.96 -20.56
N TRP A 147 -4.78 2.81 -19.92
CA TRP A 147 -4.60 2.73 -18.48
C TRP A 147 -3.26 3.35 -18.07
N SER A 148 -3.27 4.16 -17.01
CA SER A 148 -2.09 4.90 -16.56
C SER A 148 -1.82 4.75 -15.07
N TRP A 149 -0.56 4.46 -14.74
CA TRP A 149 -0.08 4.36 -13.35
C TRP A 149 -0.16 5.71 -12.62
N SER A 150 0.29 6.81 -13.25
CA SER A 150 0.19 8.14 -12.64
C SER A 150 -1.26 8.61 -12.51
N ARG A 151 -2.16 8.22 -13.44
CA ARG A 151 -3.60 8.47 -13.30
C ARG A 151 -4.16 7.73 -12.08
N GLU A 152 -3.79 6.46 -11.86
CA GLU A 152 -4.21 5.70 -10.67
C GLU A 152 -3.70 6.34 -9.37
N LEU A 153 -2.42 6.72 -9.34
CA LEU A 153 -1.82 7.44 -8.21
C LEU A 153 -2.53 8.78 -7.93
N THR A 154 -2.92 9.49 -8.98
CA THR A 154 -3.67 10.76 -8.86
C THR A 154 -5.10 10.53 -8.39
N ALA A 155 -5.75 9.48 -8.87
CA ALA A 155 -7.08 9.07 -8.41
C ALA A 155 -7.07 8.76 -6.91
N HIS A 156 -6.07 8.04 -6.39
CA HIS A 156 -5.92 7.81 -4.95
C HIS A 156 -5.77 9.11 -4.14
N PHE A 157 -5.00 10.08 -4.62
CA PHE A 157 -4.86 11.40 -3.97
C PHE A 157 -6.16 12.20 -4.02
N GLY A 158 -6.83 12.20 -5.16
CA GLY A 158 -8.13 12.83 -5.36
C GLY A 158 -9.24 12.22 -4.50
N ASN A 159 -9.11 10.94 -4.14
CA ASN A 159 -10.07 10.23 -3.29
C ASN A 159 -10.02 10.65 -1.81
N LEU A 160 -8.99 11.37 -1.40
CA LEU A 160 -8.89 11.93 -0.05
C LEU A 160 -9.74 13.20 0.07
N SER A 161 -10.16 13.55 1.28
CA SER A 161 -10.76 14.88 1.50
C SER A 161 -9.71 15.99 1.34
N PRO A 162 -10.10 17.24 1.04
CA PRO A 162 -9.16 18.36 0.96
C PRO A 162 -8.29 18.52 2.21
N HIS A 163 -8.87 18.32 3.40
CA HIS A 163 -8.14 18.37 4.66
C HIS A 163 -7.12 17.23 4.78
N MET A 164 -7.50 16.01 4.39
CA MET A 164 -6.57 14.87 4.38
C MET A 164 -5.43 15.07 3.39
N ARG A 165 -5.69 15.66 2.21
CA ARG A 165 -4.61 16.07 1.29
C ARG A 165 -3.69 17.12 1.90
N GLY A 166 -4.25 18.06 2.67
CA GLY A 166 -3.47 19.07 3.39
C GLY A 166 -2.47 18.48 4.40
N THR A 167 -2.72 17.27 4.93
CA THR A 167 -1.78 16.63 5.87
C THR A 167 -0.41 16.33 5.28
N PHE A 168 -0.29 16.17 3.95
CA PHE A 168 1.00 16.01 3.27
C PHE A 168 1.84 17.30 3.23
N LYS A 169 1.24 18.45 3.58
CA LYS A 169 1.93 19.73 3.80
C LYS A 169 2.22 20.00 5.28
N ASN A 170 2.00 19.03 6.17
CA ASN A 170 2.40 19.20 7.57
C ASN A 170 3.93 19.14 7.72
N PRO A 171 4.47 19.69 8.83
CA PRO A 171 5.82 19.39 9.28
C PRO A 171 6.08 17.86 9.28
N PRO A 172 7.30 17.40 8.96
CA PRO A 172 7.61 15.98 8.89
C PRO A 172 7.16 15.20 10.14
N PRO A 173 6.46 14.07 9.96
CA PRO A 173 5.90 13.30 11.06
C PRO A 173 7.00 12.73 11.96
N GLY A 174 6.82 12.81 13.27
CA GLY A 174 7.77 12.30 14.27
C GLY A 174 8.95 13.21 14.58
N VAL A 175 9.08 14.36 13.92
CA VAL A 175 10.06 15.39 14.27
C VAL A 175 9.58 16.20 15.48
N PRO A 176 10.45 16.59 16.43
CA PRO A 176 10.06 17.39 17.59
C PRO A 176 9.37 18.71 17.21
N ILE A 177 8.37 19.11 18.01
CA ILE A 177 7.62 20.35 17.78
C ILE A 177 8.48 21.62 17.87
N SER A 178 9.62 21.54 18.55
CA SER A 178 10.59 22.63 18.67
C SER A 178 11.43 22.85 17.40
N THR A 179 11.35 21.95 16.41
CA THR A 179 12.09 22.10 15.15
C THR A 179 11.41 23.14 14.26
N SER A 180 12.18 24.16 13.85
CA SER A 180 11.76 25.13 12.84
C SER A 180 12.06 24.62 11.43
N PHE A 181 11.21 25.00 10.47
CA PHE A 181 11.41 24.69 9.05
C PHE A 181 11.40 25.99 8.24
N ASP A 182 12.37 26.13 7.34
CA ASP A 182 12.47 27.32 6.49
C ASP A 182 11.35 27.40 5.44
N ASN A 183 10.75 26.25 5.11
CA ASN A 183 9.63 26.19 4.18
C ASN A 183 8.32 26.63 4.87
N PRO A 184 7.75 27.82 4.52
CA PRO A 184 6.56 28.36 5.18
C PRO A 184 5.28 27.59 4.82
N GLU A 185 5.31 26.72 3.81
CA GLU A 185 4.19 25.86 3.43
C GLU A 185 4.05 24.64 4.35
N LEU A 186 5.04 24.35 5.19
CA LEU A 186 5.00 23.24 6.15
C LEU A 186 4.26 23.64 7.43
N LYS A 187 2.93 23.58 7.43
CA LYS A 187 2.08 23.96 8.58
C LYS A 187 0.87 23.05 8.73
N LEU A 188 0.32 22.99 9.95
CA LEU A 188 -0.85 22.19 10.28
C LEU A 188 -2.16 22.83 9.78
N GLY A 189 -3.21 22.02 9.66
CA GLY A 189 -4.60 22.49 9.45
C GLY A 189 -4.91 22.95 8.03
N GLN A 190 -4.03 22.70 7.06
CA GLN A 190 -4.22 23.11 5.68
C GLN A 190 -5.28 22.27 4.97
N SER A 191 -5.90 22.83 3.93
CA SER A 191 -6.74 22.09 2.98
C SER A 191 -6.19 22.27 1.57
N VAL A 192 -6.10 21.18 0.82
CA VAL A 192 -5.56 21.16 -0.55
C VAL A 192 -6.67 20.70 -1.49
N HIS A 193 -7.06 21.58 -2.41
CA HIS A 193 -8.07 21.29 -3.43
C HIS A 193 -7.45 20.94 -4.79
N ASP A 194 -6.25 21.45 -5.05
CA ASP A 194 -5.49 21.15 -6.25
C ASP A 194 -4.90 19.73 -6.17
N LEU A 195 -5.12 18.94 -7.23
CA LEU A 195 -4.57 17.59 -7.36
C LEU A 195 -3.07 17.59 -7.68
N HIS A 196 -2.53 18.73 -8.10
CA HIS A 196 -1.15 18.90 -8.50
C HIS A 196 -0.34 19.80 -7.54
N ASP A 197 -0.85 20.07 -6.33
CA ASP A 197 -0.12 20.85 -5.31
C ASP A 197 1.28 20.24 -5.07
N GLU A 198 2.31 21.01 -5.41
CA GLU A 198 3.69 20.53 -5.49
C GLU A 198 4.18 19.94 -4.17
N VAL A 199 3.91 20.61 -3.04
CA VAL A 199 4.37 20.19 -1.71
C VAL A 199 3.65 18.93 -1.25
N ALA A 200 2.32 18.89 -1.39
CA ALA A 200 1.53 17.73 -1.01
C ALA A 200 1.90 16.51 -1.86
N ARG A 201 2.02 16.70 -3.19
CA ARG A 201 2.38 15.64 -4.13
C ARG A 201 3.80 15.15 -3.93
N LYS A 202 4.74 16.02 -3.58
CA LYS A 202 6.11 15.61 -3.24
C LYS A 202 6.12 14.58 -2.11
N ASN A 203 5.23 14.72 -1.12
CA ASN A 203 5.19 13.86 0.05
C ASN A 203 4.20 12.67 -0.06
N PHE A 204 3.16 12.78 -0.88
CA PHE A 204 2.13 11.74 -1.04
C PHE A 204 2.67 10.46 -1.69
N ARG A 205 2.38 9.30 -1.10
CA ARG A 205 2.67 7.98 -1.67
C ARG A 205 1.48 7.05 -1.51
N VAL A 206 1.36 6.10 -2.43
CA VAL A 206 0.54 4.90 -2.25
C VAL A 206 1.47 3.72 -1.95
N ILE A 207 1.17 2.95 -0.92
CA ILE A 207 1.78 1.64 -0.69
C ILE A 207 0.82 0.59 -1.22
N ILE A 208 1.35 -0.30 -2.05
CA ILE A 208 0.68 -1.50 -2.55
C ILE A 208 1.24 -2.68 -1.77
N ILE A 209 0.37 -3.49 -1.17
CA ILE A 209 0.71 -4.73 -0.47
C ILE A 209 0.41 -5.88 -1.44
N LYS A 210 1.44 -6.65 -1.78
CA LYS A 210 1.38 -7.82 -2.65
C LYS A 210 1.39 -9.07 -1.77
N PRO A 211 0.22 -9.62 -1.37
CA PRO A 211 0.18 -10.77 -0.50
C PRO A 211 0.67 -12.03 -1.22
N GLU A 212 1.46 -12.81 -0.49
CA GLU A 212 1.88 -14.17 -0.86
C GLU A 212 1.18 -15.21 -0.01
N LYS A 213 0.78 -14.82 1.21
CA LYS A 213 0.00 -15.62 2.14
C LYS A 213 -1.14 -14.79 2.70
N VAL A 214 -2.32 -15.38 2.80
CA VAL A 214 -3.46 -14.81 3.51
C VAL A 214 -3.93 -15.82 4.54
N GLU A 215 -4.06 -15.41 5.79
CA GLU A 215 -4.62 -16.22 6.87
C GLU A 215 -5.97 -15.65 7.28
N LYS A 216 -7.01 -16.50 7.33
CA LYS A 216 -8.31 -16.17 7.91
C LYS A 216 -8.49 -16.99 9.19
N LEU A 217 -8.72 -16.33 10.31
CA LEU A 217 -9.12 -16.97 11.57
C LEU A 217 -10.57 -16.59 11.89
N ASP A 218 -11.45 -17.59 12.00
CA ASP A 218 -12.85 -17.41 12.38
C ASP A 218 -13.09 -17.87 13.83
N LEU A 219 -13.40 -16.90 14.70
CA LEU A 219 -13.71 -17.15 16.11
C LEU A 219 -15.21 -17.02 16.43
N PHE A 220 -16.05 -16.69 15.45
CA PHE A 220 -17.49 -16.53 15.65
C PHE A 220 -18.18 -17.86 15.91
N SER A 221 -17.69 -18.90 15.26
CA SER A 221 -18.19 -20.27 15.44
C SER A 221 -17.97 -20.76 16.88
N PRO A 222 -18.82 -21.71 17.37
CA PRO A 222 -18.57 -22.42 18.62
C PRO A 222 -17.13 -22.96 18.70
N SER A 223 -16.57 -23.07 19.91
CA SER A 223 -15.14 -23.41 20.10
C SER A 223 -14.67 -24.62 19.31
N GLU A 224 -15.48 -25.69 19.26
CA GLU A 224 -15.20 -26.94 18.53
C GLU A 224 -15.17 -26.78 16.99
N MET A 225 -15.82 -25.74 16.49
CA MET A 225 -15.99 -25.44 15.06
C MET A 225 -15.10 -24.28 14.59
N ARG A 226 -14.30 -23.68 15.48
CA ARG A 226 -13.34 -22.64 15.09
C ARG A 226 -12.32 -23.23 14.13
N ARG A 227 -12.00 -22.47 13.09
CA ARG A 227 -11.10 -22.87 12.03
C ARG A 227 -10.22 -21.71 11.60
N ARG A 228 -9.06 -22.08 11.08
CA ARG A 228 -8.14 -21.19 10.39
C ARG A 228 -8.01 -21.66 8.95
N TRP A 229 -7.92 -20.74 8.01
CA TRP A 229 -7.63 -21.05 6.61
C TRP A 229 -6.37 -20.32 6.20
N LEU A 230 -5.44 -21.06 5.60
CA LEU A 230 -4.23 -20.51 5.01
C LEU A 230 -4.35 -20.57 3.49
N TYR A 231 -4.35 -19.39 2.88
CA TYR A 231 -4.26 -19.22 1.45
C TYR A 231 -2.80 -18.91 1.08
N THR A 232 -2.22 -19.65 0.15
CA THR A 232 -0.86 -19.40 -0.36
C THR A 232 -0.89 -19.16 -1.85
N TYR A 233 -0.27 -18.08 -2.31
CA TYR A 233 -0.17 -17.75 -3.72
C TYR A 233 0.76 -18.76 -4.40
N THR A 234 0.25 -19.53 -5.35
CA THR A 234 1.05 -20.56 -6.05
C THR A 234 1.62 -20.06 -7.38
N GLY A 235 1.18 -18.87 -7.83
CA GLY A 235 1.51 -18.34 -9.14
C GLY A 235 0.93 -19.16 -10.28
N ASN A 236 1.12 -18.67 -11.50
CA ASN A 236 0.72 -19.38 -12.72
C ASN A 236 1.81 -20.40 -13.10
N LYS A 237 1.90 -21.53 -12.39
CA LYS A 237 2.96 -22.53 -12.65
C LYS A 237 2.86 -23.17 -14.04
N ASN A 238 1.73 -23.10 -14.75
CA ASN A 238 1.50 -23.88 -15.98
C ASN A 238 0.70 -23.18 -17.11
N ASN A 239 0.50 -21.85 -17.10
CA ASN A 239 -0.24 -21.09 -18.13
C ASN A 239 -1.67 -21.58 -18.47
N ALA A 240 -2.20 -22.59 -17.77
CA ALA A 240 -3.49 -23.22 -18.08
C ALA A 240 -4.64 -22.70 -17.21
N HIS A 241 -4.35 -22.01 -16.10
CA HIS A 241 -5.35 -21.44 -15.21
C HIS A 241 -4.93 -20.04 -14.75
N PRO A 242 -5.88 -19.09 -14.60
CA PRO A 242 -5.60 -17.78 -14.01
C PRO A 242 -5.08 -17.94 -12.57
N ASP A 243 -4.30 -16.97 -12.10
CA ASP A 243 -3.67 -16.88 -10.78
C ASP A 243 -4.36 -17.70 -9.69
N PHE A 244 -3.67 -18.73 -9.19
CA PHE A 244 -4.24 -19.66 -8.22
C PHE A 244 -3.70 -19.40 -6.81
N TRP A 245 -4.61 -19.45 -5.84
CA TRP A 245 -4.31 -19.55 -4.43
C TRP A 245 -4.62 -20.98 -3.99
N SER A 246 -3.67 -21.67 -3.38
CA SER A 246 -3.98 -22.91 -2.67
C SER A 246 -4.63 -22.57 -1.34
N GLU A 247 -5.64 -23.33 -0.95
CA GLU A 247 -6.34 -23.20 0.34
C GLU A 247 -6.07 -24.44 1.20
N GLU A 248 -5.74 -24.21 2.47
CA GLU A 248 -5.57 -25.25 3.48
C GLU A 248 -6.35 -24.88 4.76
N GLU A 249 -7.18 -25.81 5.24
CA GLU A 249 -7.84 -25.70 6.55
C GLU A 249 -6.86 -26.13 7.64
N CYS A 250 -6.68 -25.27 8.65
CA CYS A 250 -5.76 -25.43 9.75
C CYS A 250 -6.50 -25.35 11.10
N TRP A 251 -5.86 -25.87 12.14
CA TRP A 251 -6.32 -25.65 13.52
C TRP A 251 -6.33 -24.14 13.86
N PRO A 252 -7.34 -23.67 14.62
CA PRO A 252 -7.51 -22.27 14.98
C PRO A 252 -6.33 -21.67 15.75
#